data_AF-A0A6H2GZ33-F1
#
_entry.id   AF-A0A6H2GZ33-F1
#
_cell.length_a   1.000
_cell.length_b   1.000
_cell.length_c   1.000
_cell.angle_alpha   90.00
_cell.angle_beta   90.00
_cell.angle_gamma   90.00
#
_symmetry.space_group_name_H-M   'P 1'
#
loop_
_entity.id
_entity.type
_entity.pdbx_description
1 polymer ?
#
loop_
_entity_poly.entity_id
_entity_poly.type
_entity_poly.pdbx_seq_one_letter_code
_entity_poly.pdbx_strand_id
1 'polypeptide(L)'
;MPETVTAYVLDTGVDPSLADEFPHVRLQPGFNLSRHGSPDDSSDPHGHGTAVARTLLAACRTATVRLVPIRLLDRRGALWERSRVADALERILRELPEGPAVVCAAFGDGRHLLPDEPDGEPAAAERIRELRRRGVAFVAAAGNFYAAARQQRRWGMCWPASCPDAVSVGAAVFVPEEGRQREGDGASRDKTERIASADGEASALSEGALAPREAASGLSEGAAARSEADSILSKAASGPSEGAAARSEADSILSKAASGPSERAAATREAASGLSEGAPASSKDASALNKDASALSEAASILSKGDSAPSETASSGRWLLEPNSQRVPSASACGGTTLFAPAHPPGHTSGAAAFAAGRLAAVCSRYPGINVDEQLVLLLSGAASVPDGEDGARWPLLL
;
A
#
# COMPACT_ATOMS: atom_id res chain seq x y z
N MET A 1 -23.57 9.29 -19.43
CA MET A 1 -22.23 9.64 -19.94
C MET A 1 -21.28 9.49 -18.77
N PRO A 2 -20.08 8.90 -18.94
CA PRO A 2 -19.10 8.84 -17.86
C PRO A 2 -18.78 10.25 -17.36
N GLU A 3 -18.75 10.44 -16.05
CA GLU A 3 -18.41 11.71 -15.42
C GLU A 3 -16.89 11.90 -15.36
N THR A 4 -16.44 13.14 -15.38
CA THR A 4 -15.03 13.46 -15.18
C THR A 4 -14.64 13.12 -13.75
N VAL A 5 -13.67 12.20 -13.60
CA VAL A 5 -13.14 11.80 -12.29
C VAL A 5 -11.91 12.64 -11.94
N THR A 6 -11.79 13.04 -10.67
CA THR A 6 -10.58 13.68 -10.16
C THR A 6 -9.66 12.64 -9.54
N ALA A 7 -8.43 12.53 -10.03
CA ALA A 7 -7.41 11.65 -9.48
C ALA A 7 -6.31 12.46 -8.80
N TYR A 8 -6.16 12.29 -7.49
CA TYR A 8 -5.06 12.88 -6.73
C TYR A 8 -3.90 11.87 -6.68
N VAL A 9 -2.69 12.30 -7.04
CA VAL A 9 -1.47 11.46 -6.95
C VAL A 9 -0.55 12.05 -5.89
N LEU A 10 -0.41 11.36 -4.76
CA LEU A 10 0.44 11.74 -3.65
C LEU A 10 1.79 11.04 -3.83
N ASP A 11 2.80 11.75 -4.32
CA ASP A 11 4.10 11.17 -4.66
C ASP A 11 5.21 12.24 -4.73
N THR A 12 6.17 12.06 -5.63
CA THR A 12 7.31 12.94 -5.92
C THR A 12 6.96 14.13 -6.83
N GLY A 13 5.71 14.22 -7.29
CA GLY A 13 5.22 15.20 -8.27
C GLY A 13 4.74 14.51 -9.55
N VAL A 14 4.39 15.28 -10.58
CA VAL A 14 4.13 14.77 -11.93
C VAL A 14 4.76 15.69 -12.97
N ASP A 15 5.39 15.11 -14.00
CA ASP A 15 5.85 15.82 -15.19
C ASP A 15 4.64 16.39 -15.98
N PRO A 16 4.56 17.71 -16.21
CA PRO A 16 3.46 18.32 -16.94
C PRO A 16 3.24 17.78 -18.36
N SER A 17 4.30 17.28 -19.01
CA SER A 17 4.22 16.70 -20.36
C SER A 17 3.40 15.41 -20.43
N LEU A 18 3.09 14.80 -19.28
CA LEU A 18 2.24 13.60 -19.21
C LEU A 18 0.84 13.86 -19.83
N ALA A 19 0.35 15.09 -19.80
CA ALA A 19 -0.93 15.44 -20.43
C ALA A 19 -0.90 15.29 -21.97
N ASP A 20 0.26 15.41 -22.59
CA ASP A 20 0.44 15.23 -24.04
C ASP A 20 0.37 13.74 -24.43
N GLU A 21 0.75 12.84 -23.52
CA GLU A 21 0.66 11.38 -23.70
C GLU A 21 -0.79 10.87 -23.59
N PHE A 22 -1.65 11.54 -22.84
CA PHE A 22 -3.01 11.09 -22.52
C PHE A 22 -4.08 12.15 -22.84
N PRO A 23 -4.67 12.14 -24.06
CA PRO A 23 -5.60 13.19 -24.51
C PRO A 23 -6.89 13.37 -23.66
N HIS A 24 -7.29 12.33 -22.93
CA HIS A 24 -8.45 12.33 -22.02
C HIS A 24 -8.13 12.92 -20.64
N VAL A 25 -6.89 13.39 -20.44
CA VAL A 25 -6.42 13.95 -19.17
C VAL A 25 -6.41 15.46 -19.24
N ARG A 26 -6.75 16.07 -18.10
CA ARG A 26 -6.57 17.49 -17.84
C ARG A 26 -5.76 17.62 -16.57
N LEU A 27 -4.48 17.93 -16.73
CA LEU A 27 -3.61 18.21 -15.59
C LEU A 27 -4.08 19.51 -14.91
N GLN A 28 -4.34 19.44 -13.62
CA GLN A 28 -4.71 20.57 -12.78
C GLN A 28 -3.47 21.10 -12.05
N PRO A 29 -3.50 22.37 -11.60
CA PRO A 29 -2.51 22.85 -10.65
C PRO A 29 -2.46 21.94 -9.42
N GLY A 30 -1.27 21.45 -9.12
CA GLY A 30 -0.99 20.67 -7.92
C GLY A 30 -0.55 21.53 -6.76
N PHE A 31 0.00 20.88 -5.74
CA PHE A 31 0.71 21.56 -4.67
C PHE A 31 1.83 20.69 -4.09
N ASN A 32 2.73 21.33 -3.36
CA ASN A 32 3.96 20.75 -2.84
C ASN A 32 4.05 20.94 -1.34
N LEU A 33 4.14 19.82 -0.63
CA LEU A 33 4.40 19.75 0.81
C LEU A 33 5.72 19.03 1.10
N SER A 34 6.52 18.74 0.06
CA SER A 34 7.88 18.26 0.24
C SER A 34 8.78 19.38 0.76
N ARG A 35 9.95 19.02 1.28
CA ARG A 35 10.96 19.98 1.78
C ARG A 35 11.67 20.81 0.69
N HIS A 36 11.32 20.62 -0.58
CA HIS A 36 12.03 21.22 -1.72
C HIS A 36 11.06 21.82 -2.74
N GLY A 37 11.37 23.03 -3.20
CA GLY A 37 10.59 23.72 -4.23
C GLY A 37 9.59 24.71 -3.62
N SER A 38 8.86 25.39 -4.50
CA SER A 38 7.76 26.28 -4.12
C SER A 38 6.54 25.45 -3.68
N PRO A 39 5.67 25.95 -2.77
CA PRO A 39 4.40 25.30 -2.44
C PRO A 39 3.48 25.02 -3.65
N ASP A 40 3.66 25.76 -4.75
CA ASP A 40 2.89 25.57 -5.99
C ASP A 40 3.65 24.73 -7.04
N ASP A 41 4.87 24.27 -6.73
CA ASP A 41 5.70 23.46 -7.63
C ASP A 41 5.44 21.96 -7.43
N SER A 42 4.48 21.42 -8.18
CA SER A 42 4.17 19.99 -8.21
C SER A 42 4.95 19.19 -9.26
N SER A 43 6.04 19.73 -9.81
CA SER A 43 6.89 19.02 -10.78
C SER A 43 7.58 17.80 -10.17
N ASP A 44 7.91 16.82 -11.00
CA ASP A 44 8.53 15.56 -10.58
C ASP A 44 10.04 15.49 -10.87
N PRO A 45 10.91 15.85 -9.92
CA PRO A 45 12.36 15.73 -10.11
C PRO A 45 12.89 14.29 -9.96
N HIS A 46 12.06 13.34 -9.51
CA HIS A 46 12.48 11.95 -9.25
C HIS A 46 12.03 10.99 -10.36
N GLY A 47 10.87 11.25 -10.97
CA GLY A 47 10.25 10.42 -12.01
C GLY A 47 9.31 9.34 -11.47
N HIS A 48 9.23 9.14 -10.15
CA HIS A 48 8.40 8.07 -9.58
C HIS A 48 6.91 8.42 -9.67
N GLY A 49 6.53 9.65 -9.33
CA GLY A 49 5.15 10.10 -9.35
C GLY A 49 4.60 10.20 -10.77
N THR A 50 5.44 10.56 -11.73
CA THR A 50 5.10 10.52 -13.16
C THR A 50 4.85 9.09 -13.64
N ALA A 51 5.67 8.12 -13.22
CA ALA A 51 5.45 6.71 -13.55
C ALA A 51 4.16 6.15 -12.90
N VAL A 52 3.89 6.52 -11.64
CA VAL A 52 2.64 6.19 -10.94
C VAL A 52 1.44 6.75 -11.71
N ALA A 53 1.47 8.05 -12.04
CA ALA A 53 0.40 8.70 -12.78
C ALA A 53 0.20 8.04 -14.15
N ARG A 54 1.27 7.71 -14.87
CA ARG A 54 1.19 7.00 -16.16
C ARG A 54 0.49 5.65 -16.03
N THR A 55 0.84 4.85 -15.02
CA THR A 55 0.19 3.55 -14.76
C THR A 55 -1.29 3.71 -14.42
N LEU A 56 -1.64 4.67 -13.56
CA LEU A 56 -3.02 5.00 -13.22
C LEU A 56 -3.84 5.37 -14.46
N LEU A 57 -3.32 6.28 -15.29
CA LEU A 57 -4.00 6.76 -16.50
C LEU A 57 -4.15 5.65 -17.54
N ALA A 58 -3.13 4.80 -17.68
CA ALA A 58 -3.18 3.63 -18.58
C ALA A 58 -4.26 2.62 -18.18
N ALA A 59 -4.61 2.53 -16.89
CA ALA A 59 -5.68 1.69 -16.36
C ALA A 59 -7.07 2.36 -16.37
N CYS A 60 -7.13 3.67 -16.61
CA CYS A 60 -8.34 4.51 -16.55
C CYS A 60 -8.80 5.02 -17.93
N ARG A 61 -8.56 4.27 -19.01
CA ARG A 61 -8.75 4.77 -20.40
C ARG A 61 -10.19 5.16 -20.77
N THR A 62 -11.17 4.72 -20.01
CA THR A 62 -12.60 4.94 -20.29
C THR A 62 -13.14 6.22 -19.65
N ALA A 63 -12.39 6.87 -18.75
CA ALA A 63 -12.80 8.06 -18.04
C ALA A 63 -12.06 9.31 -18.55
N THR A 64 -12.71 10.47 -18.47
CA THR A 64 -12.01 11.75 -18.52
C THR A 64 -11.44 12.04 -17.14
N VAL A 65 -10.15 12.35 -17.04
CA VAL A 65 -9.46 12.47 -15.74
C VAL A 65 -8.96 13.90 -15.52
N ARG A 66 -9.33 14.50 -14.39
CA ARG A 66 -8.65 15.66 -13.81
C ARG A 66 -7.53 15.16 -12.91
N LEU A 67 -6.29 15.26 -13.35
CA LEU A 67 -5.14 14.79 -12.58
C LEU A 67 -4.62 15.92 -11.69
N VAL A 68 -4.55 15.72 -10.38
CA VAL A 68 -4.03 16.69 -9.41
C VAL A 68 -2.77 16.12 -8.75
N PRO A 69 -1.57 16.58 -9.13
CA PRO A 69 -0.33 16.12 -8.54
C PRO A 69 -0.10 16.75 -7.16
N ILE A 70 0.20 15.91 -6.16
CA ILE A 70 0.53 16.35 -4.80
C ILE A 70 1.92 15.83 -4.47
N ARG A 71 2.87 16.75 -4.42
CA ARG A 71 4.27 16.42 -4.14
C ARG A 71 4.49 16.38 -2.63
N LEU A 72 4.61 15.17 -2.10
CA LEU A 72 4.94 14.90 -0.69
C LEU A 72 6.38 14.41 -0.53
N LEU A 73 6.83 13.61 -1.48
CA LEU A 73 8.14 12.97 -1.46
C LEU A 73 9.18 13.93 -2.02
N ASP A 74 10.40 13.82 -1.50
CA ASP A 74 11.51 14.63 -2.00
C ASP A 74 12.12 14.07 -3.29
N ARG A 75 13.18 14.71 -3.80
CA ARG A 75 13.92 14.27 -5.00
C ARG A 75 14.58 12.88 -4.88
N ARG A 76 14.52 12.21 -3.72
CA ARG A 76 15.01 10.85 -3.47
C ARG A 76 13.86 9.87 -3.23
N GLY A 77 12.61 10.29 -3.40
CA GLY A 77 11.43 9.47 -3.12
C GLY A 77 11.16 9.26 -1.63
N ALA A 78 11.77 10.07 -0.75
CA ALA A 78 11.63 9.90 0.69
C ALA A 78 10.52 10.80 1.26
N LEU A 79 9.66 10.19 2.09
CA LEU A 79 8.73 10.92 2.95
C LEU A 79 9.45 11.30 4.25
N TRP A 80 9.62 12.60 4.50
CA TRP A 80 10.38 13.09 5.66
C TRP A 80 9.54 13.21 6.92
N GLU A 81 8.29 13.64 6.78
CA GLU A 81 7.38 13.91 7.89
C GLU A 81 6.04 13.27 7.56
N ARG A 82 5.61 12.28 8.36
CA ARG A 82 4.35 11.58 8.13
C ARG A 82 3.13 12.48 8.34
N SER A 83 3.23 13.49 9.21
CA SER A 83 2.22 14.54 9.39
C SER A 83 1.87 15.29 8.09
N ARG A 84 2.80 15.39 7.13
CA ARG A 84 2.53 16.02 5.82
C ARG A 84 1.48 15.29 5.00
N VAL A 85 1.31 13.98 5.23
CA VAL A 85 0.21 13.22 4.62
C VAL A 85 -1.12 13.69 5.19
N ALA A 86 -1.22 13.93 6.50
CA ALA A 86 -2.43 14.48 7.11
C ALA A 86 -2.74 15.89 6.56
N ASP A 87 -1.73 16.75 6.43
CA ASP A 87 -1.87 18.09 5.84
C ASP A 87 -2.37 18.02 4.38
N ALA A 88 -1.82 17.10 3.58
CA ALA A 88 -2.27 16.88 2.21
C ALA A 88 -3.72 16.45 2.15
N LEU A 89 -4.10 15.46 2.96
CA LEU A 89 -5.47 14.94 2.99
C LEU A 89 -6.46 15.98 3.49
N GLU A 90 -6.08 16.79 4.47
CA GLU A 90 -6.90 17.91 4.95
C GLU A 90 -7.12 18.96 3.84
N ARG A 91 -6.08 19.27 3.07
CA ARG A 91 -6.21 20.14 1.90
C ARG A 91 -7.12 19.54 0.83
N ILE A 92 -6.96 18.25 0.50
CA ILE A 92 -7.84 17.55 -0.44
C ILE A 92 -9.30 17.61 0.03
N LEU A 93 -9.57 17.34 1.31
CA LEU A 93 -10.93 17.36 1.87
C LEU A 93 -11.60 18.74 1.80
N ARG A 94 -10.81 19.81 1.94
CA ARG A 94 -11.30 21.20 1.81
C ARG A 94 -11.54 21.59 0.36
N GLU A 95 -10.72 21.08 -0.55
CA GLU A 95 -10.73 21.42 -1.99
C GLU A 95 -11.38 20.32 -2.84
N LEU A 96 -12.12 19.41 -2.20
CA LEU A 96 -12.73 18.26 -2.86
C LEU A 96 -13.79 18.77 -3.86
N PRO A 97 -13.68 18.43 -5.15
CA PRO A 97 -14.64 18.89 -6.14
C PRO A 97 -15.98 18.17 -5.96
N GLU A 98 -17.03 18.76 -6.53
CA GLU A 98 -18.25 18.02 -6.80
C GLU A 98 -17.96 16.91 -7.83
N GLY A 99 -18.37 15.69 -7.53
CA GLY A 99 -18.25 14.53 -8.40
C GLY A 99 -17.24 13.46 -7.93
N PRO A 100 -16.95 12.47 -8.78
CA PRO A 100 -16.18 11.30 -8.39
C PRO A 100 -14.70 11.65 -8.20
N ALA A 101 -14.07 11.08 -7.17
CA ALA A 101 -12.66 11.26 -6.91
C ALA A 101 -11.98 9.98 -6.39
N VAL A 102 -10.68 9.87 -6.64
CA VAL A 102 -9.80 8.85 -6.07
C VAL A 102 -8.49 9.48 -5.61
N VAL A 103 -7.89 8.94 -4.56
CA VAL A 103 -6.55 9.30 -4.09
C VAL A 103 -5.63 8.10 -4.26
N CYS A 104 -4.51 8.29 -4.95
CA CYS A 104 -3.47 7.29 -5.14
C CYS A 104 -2.22 7.65 -4.34
N ALA A 105 -1.92 6.84 -3.32
CA ALA A 105 -0.74 6.96 -2.46
C ALA A 105 0.20 5.77 -2.71
N ALA A 106 1.09 5.91 -3.70
CA ALA A 106 1.97 4.83 -4.15
C ALA A 106 3.31 4.79 -3.39
N PHE A 107 3.29 5.13 -2.10
CA PHE A 107 4.44 5.17 -1.21
C PHE A 107 4.15 4.45 0.10
N GLY A 108 5.20 4.17 0.86
CA GLY A 108 5.12 3.63 2.21
C GLY A 108 6.22 4.21 3.10
N ASP A 109 6.05 4.10 4.41
CA ASP A 109 7.06 4.54 5.38
C ASP A 109 8.20 3.53 5.60
N GLY A 110 8.25 2.46 4.81
CA GLY A 110 9.27 1.42 4.86
C GLY A 110 9.16 0.47 6.05
N ARG A 111 8.12 0.59 6.87
CA ARG A 111 7.88 -0.32 8.01
C ARG A 111 7.08 -1.55 7.58
N HIS A 112 7.07 -2.55 8.45
CA HIS A 112 6.24 -3.75 8.34
C HIS A 112 5.35 -3.82 9.58
N LEU A 113 4.31 -3.00 9.60
CA LEU A 113 3.43 -2.85 10.75
C LEU A 113 2.56 -4.08 10.89
N LEU A 114 2.55 -4.64 12.10
CA LEU A 114 1.72 -5.80 12.42
C LEU A 114 0.24 -5.39 12.55
N PRO A 115 -0.69 -6.35 12.35
CA PRO A 115 -2.13 -6.19 12.58
C PRO A 115 -2.58 -5.48 13.86
N ASP A 116 -1.78 -5.53 14.91
CA ASP A 116 -2.14 -4.98 16.24
C ASP A 116 -1.26 -3.78 16.61
N GLU A 117 -0.34 -3.38 15.73
CA GLU A 117 0.52 -2.23 15.95
C GLU A 117 -0.24 -0.94 15.59
N PRO A 118 -0.21 0.08 16.46
CA PRO A 118 -0.91 1.32 16.19
C PRO A 118 -0.34 2.00 14.94
N ASP A 119 -1.24 2.43 14.06
CA ASP A 119 -0.90 3.34 12.97
C ASP A 119 -0.25 4.58 13.56
N GLY A 120 1.01 4.82 13.23
CA GLY A 120 1.76 5.89 13.89
C GLY A 120 1.37 7.32 13.45
N GLU A 121 0.20 7.55 12.84
CA GLU A 121 -0.31 8.89 12.48
C GLU A 121 -1.86 8.92 12.54
N PRO A 122 -2.45 9.13 13.73
CA PRO A 122 -3.90 9.12 13.92
C PRO A 122 -4.64 10.18 13.09
N ALA A 123 -4.01 11.35 12.89
CA ALA A 123 -4.60 12.42 12.10
C ALA A 123 -4.83 11.98 10.65
N ALA A 124 -3.82 11.38 10.01
CA ALA A 124 -3.95 10.87 8.63
C ALA A 124 -5.04 9.79 8.54
N ALA A 125 -5.08 8.85 9.47
CA ALA A 125 -6.11 7.81 9.51
C ALA A 125 -7.54 8.39 9.59
N GLU A 126 -7.76 9.43 10.40
CA GLU A 126 -9.05 10.11 10.48
C GLU A 126 -9.42 10.81 9.17
N ARG A 127 -8.46 11.42 8.47
CA ARG A 127 -8.73 12.04 7.15
C ARG A 127 -8.99 11.00 6.06
N ILE A 128 -8.32 9.84 6.09
CA ILE A 128 -8.61 8.70 5.19
C ILE A 128 -10.04 8.21 5.42
N ARG A 129 -10.47 8.09 6.68
CA ARG A 129 -11.85 7.74 7.04
C ARG A 129 -12.87 8.76 6.53
N GLU A 130 -12.60 10.05 6.69
CA GLU A 130 -13.46 11.12 6.17
C GLU A 130 -13.54 11.07 4.63
N LEU A 131 -12.45 10.81 3.92
CA LEU A 131 -12.48 10.60 2.46
C LEU A 131 -13.40 9.44 2.08
N ARG A 132 -13.28 8.29 2.76
CA ARG A 132 -14.15 7.13 2.54
C ARG A 132 -15.62 7.47 2.78
N ARG A 133 -15.94 8.19 3.87
CA ARG A 133 -17.31 8.68 4.17
C ARG A 133 -17.87 9.61 3.08
N ARG A 134 -17.00 10.31 2.35
CA ARG A 134 -17.37 11.14 1.19
C ARG A 134 -17.36 10.40 -0.15
N GLY A 135 -17.21 9.07 -0.13
CA GLY A 135 -17.19 8.26 -1.35
C GLY A 135 -15.88 8.32 -2.14
N VAL A 136 -14.80 8.83 -1.53
CA VAL A 136 -13.48 8.96 -2.16
C VAL A 136 -12.59 7.80 -1.72
N ALA A 137 -12.22 6.93 -2.65
CA ALA A 137 -11.32 5.82 -2.36
C ALA A 137 -9.88 6.34 -2.15
N PHE A 138 -9.26 5.97 -1.03
CA PHE A 138 -7.84 6.20 -0.76
C PHE A 138 -7.07 4.89 -0.99
N VAL A 139 -6.34 4.80 -2.10
CA VAL A 139 -5.64 3.60 -2.55
C VAL A 139 -4.17 3.69 -2.17
N ALA A 140 -3.66 2.71 -1.43
CA ALA A 140 -2.30 2.74 -0.90
C ALA A 140 -1.52 1.46 -1.22
N ALA A 141 -0.24 1.61 -1.54
CA ALA A 141 0.68 0.49 -1.76
C ALA A 141 0.95 -0.25 -0.44
N ALA A 142 0.77 -1.57 -0.42
CA ALA A 142 0.95 -2.38 0.79
C ALA A 142 2.40 -2.40 1.30
N GLY A 143 3.37 -2.15 0.40
CA GLY A 143 4.81 -2.04 0.66
C GLY A 143 5.61 -3.26 0.21
N ASN A 144 6.94 -3.10 0.12
CA ASN A 144 7.86 -4.04 -0.56
C ASN A 144 8.88 -4.70 0.39
N PHE A 145 8.57 -4.84 1.67
CA PHE A 145 9.51 -5.37 2.68
C PHE A 145 9.11 -6.73 3.25
N TYR A 146 8.22 -7.48 2.58
CA TYR A 146 7.76 -8.77 3.09
C TYR A 146 8.89 -9.78 3.23
N ALA A 147 9.78 -9.91 2.24
CA ALA A 147 10.86 -10.91 2.27
C ALA A 147 11.81 -10.72 3.47
N ALA A 148 12.04 -9.47 3.89
CA ALA A 148 12.85 -9.16 5.07
C ALA A 148 12.15 -9.56 6.38
N ALA A 149 10.82 -9.41 6.45
CA ALA A 149 10.01 -9.79 7.59
C ALA A 149 9.62 -11.29 7.61
N ARG A 150 9.75 -11.98 6.46
CA ARG A 150 9.31 -13.36 6.23
C ARG A 150 9.87 -14.35 7.24
N GLN A 151 11.10 -14.16 7.71
CA GLN A 151 11.72 -15.04 8.72
C GLN A 151 10.92 -15.09 10.02
N GLN A 152 10.15 -14.04 10.34
CA GLN A 152 9.32 -13.98 11.52
C GLN A 152 7.93 -14.58 11.29
N ARG A 153 7.57 -14.94 10.04
CA ARG A 153 6.23 -15.38 9.62
C ARG A 153 5.10 -14.45 10.07
N ARG A 154 5.41 -13.17 10.18
CA ARG A 154 4.45 -12.15 10.59
C ARG A 154 3.95 -11.45 9.35
N TRP A 155 2.64 -11.27 9.33
CA TRP A 155 1.95 -10.51 8.31
C TRP A 155 2.01 -9.05 8.74
N GLY A 156 2.08 -8.16 7.77
CA GLY A 156 2.22 -6.75 8.03
C GLY A 156 2.25 -5.93 6.75
N MET A 157 1.97 -4.65 6.90
CA MET A 157 1.90 -3.67 5.80
C MET A 157 2.61 -2.38 6.21
N CYS A 158 3.06 -1.61 5.24
CA CYS A 158 3.53 -0.26 5.53
C CYS A 158 2.36 0.69 5.74
N TRP A 159 2.58 1.75 6.49
CA TRP A 159 1.66 2.88 6.51
C TRP A 159 1.85 3.72 5.22
N PRO A 160 0.79 4.27 4.59
CA PRO A 160 -0.60 4.37 5.06
C PRO A 160 -1.52 3.20 4.68
N ALA A 161 -1.02 2.15 4.02
CA ALA A 161 -1.84 1.01 3.62
C ALA A 161 -2.34 0.15 4.80
N SER A 162 -1.73 0.28 5.97
CA SER A 162 -2.22 -0.31 7.23
C SER A 162 -3.47 0.37 7.80
N CYS A 163 -3.88 1.53 7.28
CA CYS A 163 -5.07 2.20 7.78
C CYS A 163 -6.35 1.45 7.39
N PRO A 164 -7.29 1.18 8.32
CA PRO A 164 -8.48 0.35 8.05
C PRO A 164 -9.38 0.85 6.92
N ASP A 165 -9.45 2.17 6.74
CA ASP A 165 -10.30 2.81 5.76
C ASP A 165 -9.64 2.94 4.37
N ALA A 166 -8.36 2.55 4.24
CA ALA A 166 -7.62 2.54 2.98
C ALA A 166 -7.95 1.31 2.13
N VAL A 167 -7.85 1.45 0.82
CA VAL A 167 -7.79 0.34 -0.14
C VAL A 167 -6.33 -0.08 -0.27
N SER A 168 -5.92 -1.10 0.48
CA SER A 168 -4.55 -1.60 0.50
C SER A 168 -4.29 -2.57 -0.64
N VAL A 169 -3.23 -2.31 -1.42
CA VAL A 169 -2.94 -3.03 -2.66
C VAL A 169 -1.57 -3.68 -2.63
N GLY A 170 -1.57 -5.01 -2.68
CA GLY A 170 -0.38 -5.82 -2.90
C GLY A 170 -0.07 -6.03 -4.39
N ALA A 171 1.13 -6.53 -4.68
CA ALA A 171 1.58 -6.82 -6.03
C ALA A 171 1.57 -8.32 -6.32
N ALA A 172 1.15 -8.68 -7.54
CA ALA A 172 1.21 -10.02 -8.09
C ALA A 172 2.02 -10.03 -9.39
N VAL A 173 2.65 -11.16 -9.68
CA VAL A 173 3.45 -11.38 -10.89
C VAL A 173 2.93 -12.60 -11.64
N PHE A 174 2.91 -12.51 -12.96
CA PHE A 174 2.57 -13.64 -13.82
C PHE A 174 3.84 -14.45 -14.09
N VAL A 175 3.79 -15.74 -13.78
CA VAL A 175 4.86 -16.68 -14.09
C VAL A 175 4.36 -17.61 -15.20
N PRO A 176 4.93 -17.53 -16.42
CA PRO A 176 4.61 -18.49 -17.46
C PRO A 176 5.01 -19.89 -16.98
N GLU A 177 4.21 -20.91 -17.29
CA GLU A 177 4.67 -22.28 -17.16
C GLU A 177 5.84 -22.44 -18.11
N GLU A 178 7.05 -22.57 -17.56
CA GLU A 178 8.17 -23.06 -18.34
C GLU A 178 7.72 -24.39 -18.91
N GLY A 179 7.54 -24.42 -20.24
CA GLY A 179 7.12 -25.62 -20.94
C GLY A 179 8.02 -26.73 -20.48
N ARG A 180 7.46 -27.74 -19.80
CA ARG A 180 8.17 -28.99 -19.54
C ARG A 180 8.74 -29.41 -20.89
N GLN A 181 10.02 -29.15 -21.11
CA GLN A 181 10.71 -29.74 -22.23
C GLN A 181 10.44 -31.23 -22.05
N ARG A 182 9.75 -31.81 -23.01
CA ARG A 182 9.58 -33.26 -23.09
C ARG A 182 11.01 -33.81 -23.25
N GLU A 183 11.68 -34.08 -22.13
CA GLU A 183 12.78 -35.04 -22.07
C GLU A 183 12.16 -36.40 -22.40
N GLY A 184 12.06 -36.65 -23.69
CA GLY A 184 11.32 -37.75 -24.25
C GLY A 184 11.56 -37.80 -25.75
N ASP A 185 12.83 -37.82 -26.15
CA ASP A 185 13.27 -38.69 -27.22
C ASP A 185 14.79 -38.92 -27.09
N GLY A 186 15.11 -40.11 -26.58
CA GLY A 186 16.47 -40.62 -26.60
C GLY A 186 16.88 -40.95 -28.03
N ALA A 187 17.97 -40.36 -28.48
CA ALA A 187 18.80 -40.93 -29.54
C ALA A 187 20.27 -40.79 -29.14
N SER A 188 20.78 -41.85 -28.52
CA SER A 188 22.20 -42.17 -28.48
C SER A 188 22.78 -42.12 -29.90
N ARG A 189 23.84 -41.33 -30.09
CA ARG A 189 24.91 -41.61 -31.05
C ARG A 189 26.16 -40.81 -30.72
N ASP A 190 27.00 -41.45 -29.92
CA ASP A 190 28.43 -41.63 -30.14
C ASP A 190 29.01 -40.94 -31.39
N LYS A 191 29.86 -39.93 -31.19
CA LYS A 191 31.03 -39.70 -32.05
C LYS A 191 32.10 -38.84 -31.38
N THR A 192 33.14 -39.53 -30.96
CA THR A 192 34.49 -39.06 -30.66
C THR A 192 35.19 -38.49 -31.91
N GLU A 193 36.19 -37.62 -31.67
CA GLU A 193 37.25 -37.13 -32.59
C GLU A 193 36.89 -35.93 -33.51
N ARG A 194 37.67 -34.85 -33.69
CA ARG A 194 39.06 -34.51 -33.31
C ARG A 194 39.36 -33.02 -33.67
N ILE A 195 40.25 -32.41 -32.87
CA ILE A 195 41.38 -31.50 -33.22
C ILE A 195 41.13 -30.02 -33.60
N ALA A 196 41.52 -29.18 -32.63
CA ALA A 196 42.49 -28.06 -32.62
C ALA A 196 42.35 -26.84 -33.56
N SER A 197 42.34 -25.67 -32.89
CA SER A 197 43.32 -24.55 -33.03
C SER A 197 42.60 -23.24 -32.67
N ALA A 198 43.18 -22.21 -32.07
CA ALA A 198 44.37 -21.97 -31.27
C ALA A 198 44.22 -20.52 -30.75
N ASP A 199 44.71 -20.28 -29.54
CA ASP A 199 45.29 -19.05 -29.00
C ASP A 199 44.46 -17.77 -28.78
N GLY A 200 44.55 -17.28 -27.55
CA GLY A 200 44.10 -15.95 -27.14
C GLY A 200 44.07 -15.75 -25.63
N GLU A 201 45.18 -16.00 -24.92
CA GLU A 201 45.37 -15.67 -23.51
C GLU A 201 45.29 -14.15 -23.25
N ALA A 202 44.67 -13.75 -22.13
CA ALA A 202 45.27 -12.91 -21.09
C ALA A 202 44.21 -12.23 -20.19
N SER A 203 44.08 -12.70 -18.95
CA SER A 203 44.32 -11.90 -17.73
C SER A 203 43.64 -12.53 -16.53
N ALA A 204 44.49 -13.04 -15.66
CA ALA A 204 44.16 -13.64 -14.39
C ALA A 204 44.15 -12.59 -13.26
N LEU A 205 43.60 -13.05 -12.12
CA LEU A 205 43.85 -12.61 -10.74
C LEU A 205 43.02 -11.41 -10.23
N SER A 206 41.93 -11.75 -9.53
CA SER A 206 41.69 -11.18 -8.20
C SER A 206 40.88 -12.16 -7.35
N GLU A 207 41.59 -13.11 -6.72
CA GLU A 207 41.13 -13.70 -5.46
C GLU A 207 41.49 -12.71 -4.34
N GLY A 208 40.46 -12.19 -3.67
CA GLY A 208 40.58 -11.31 -2.52
C GLY A 208 39.65 -11.77 -1.42
N ALA A 209 40.24 -12.38 -0.40
CA ALA A 209 39.63 -12.99 0.77
C ALA A 209 38.64 -12.09 1.53
N LEU A 210 37.51 -12.65 1.98
CA LEU A 210 36.78 -12.17 3.16
C LEU A 210 36.18 -13.35 3.94
N ALA A 211 36.85 -13.68 5.05
CA ALA A 211 36.26 -14.36 6.21
C ALA A 211 35.46 -13.32 7.05
N PRO A 212 34.63 -13.75 8.03
CA PRO A 212 33.38 -13.10 8.35
C PRO A 212 33.52 -11.91 9.31
N ARG A 213 32.83 -10.81 8.99
CA ARG A 213 32.53 -9.70 9.90
C ARG A 213 31.22 -10.01 10.66
N GLU A 214 31.25 -11.02 11.51
CA GLU A 214 30.24 -11.25 12.54
C GLU A 214 30.89 -10.96 13.90
N ALA A 215 30.74 -9.73 14.40
CA ALA A 215 30.88 -9.33 15.83
C ALA A 215 30.96 -7.79 16.00
N ALA A 216 30.09 -6.99 15.37
CA ALA A 216 30.14 -5.53 15.57
C ALA A 216 28.77 -4.81 15.60
N SER A 217 27.64 -5.52 15.54
CA SER A 217 26.30 -4.92 15.59
C SER A 217 25.61 -5.04 16.97
N GLY A 218 26.23 -5.70 17.95
CA GLY A 218 25.69 -5.84 19.31
C GLY A 218 26.14 -4.79 20.33
N LEU A 219 26.97 -3.81 19.93
CA LEU A 219 27.54 -2.80 20.86
C LEU A 219 27.08 -1.37 20.57
N SER A 220 26.23 -1.15 19.55
CA SER A 220 25.75 0.18 19.19
C SER A 220 24.47 0.60 19.93
N GLU A 221 23.62 -0.34 20.37
CA GLU A 221 22.40 -0.02 21.13
C GLU A 221 22.68 0.24 22.62
N GLY A 222 23.74 -0.36 23.19
CA GLY A 222 24.16 -0.07 24.57
C GLY A 222 24.80 1.31 24.77
N ALA A 223 25.26 1.95 23.70
CA ALA A 223 25.89 3.27 23.75
C ALA A 223 24.86 4.42 23.72
N ALA A 224 23.71 4.24 23.06
CA ALA A 224 22.66 5.26 22.98
C ALA A 224 21.89 5.41 24.31
N ALA A 225 21.55 4.29 24.97
CA ALA A 225 20.87 4.33 26.28
C ALA A 225 21.76 4.88 27.42
N ARG A 226 23.09 4.70 27.33
CA ARG A 226 24.05 5.31 28.27
C ARG A 226 24.23 6.81 28.03
N SER A 227 24.23 7.27 26.78
CA SER A 227 24.36 8.69 26.46
C SER A 227 23.16 9.53 26.90
N GLU A 228 21.96 8.95 26.99
CA GLU A 228 20.74 9.64 27.45
C GLU A 228 20.67 9.69 28.99
N ALA A 229 21.06 8.61 29.68
CA ALA A 229 21.20 8.59 31.13
C ALA A 229 22.32 9.52 31.64
N ASP A 230 23.44 9.61 30.92
CA ASP A 230 24.54 10.53 31.23
C ASP A 230 24.17 12.00 30.95
N SER A 231 23.25 12.26 30.01
CA SER A 231 22.70 13.61 29.75
C SER A 231 21.77 14.09 30.88
N ILE A 232 20.98 13.19 31.47
CA ILE A 232 20.12 13.48 32.62
C ILE A 232 20.95 13.67 33.90
N LEU A 233 22.00 12.86 34.10
CA LEU A 233 22.94 13.02 35.22
C LEU A 233 23.83 14.26 35.10
N SER A 234 24.21 14.66 33.89
CA SER A 234 24.95 15.90 33.62
C SER A 234 24.14 17.17 33.95
N LYS A 235 22.82 17.15 33.68
CA LYS A 235 21.91 18.25 34.07
C LYS A 235 21.66 18.32 35.58
N ALA A 236 21.68 17.19 36.28
CA ALA A 236 21.53 17.15 37.74
C ALA A 236 22.77 17.66 38.52
N ALA A 237 23.92 17.80 37.86
CA ALA A 237 25.17 18.26 38.48
C ALA A 237 25.38 19.80 38.42
N SER A 238 24.44 20.56 37.84
CA SER A 238 24.54 22.02 37.70
C SER A 238 23.41 22.76 38.43
N GLY A 239 23.41 22.67 39.77
CA GLY A 239 22.61 23.56 40.65
C GLY A 239 22.03 22.84 41.88
N PRO A 240 22.26 23.32 43.11
CA PRO A 240 21.90 22.57 44.32
C PRO A 240 20.43 22.74 44.78
N SER A 241 19.48 23.16 43.93
CA SER A 241 18.11 23.45 44.39
C SER A 241 16.94 22.78 43.64
N GLU A 242 17.17 21.94 42.62
CA GLU A 242 16.09 21.26 41.87
C GLU A 242 16.13 19.71 41.92
N GLY A 243 17.08 19.12 42.67
CA GLY A 243 17.25 17.66 42.73
C GLY A 243 16.16 16.88 43.48
N ALA A 244 15.28 17.54 44.23
CA ALA A 244 14.24 16.87 45.02
C ALA A 244 12.92 16.67 44.23
N ALA A 245 12.61 17.54 43.28
CA ALA A 245 11.38 17.46 42.48
C ALA A 245 11.46 16.35 41.41
N ALA A 246 12.60 16.23 40.72
CA ALA A 246 12.81 15.24 39.67
C ALA A 246 12.80 13.78 40.19
N ARG A 247 13.17 13.56 41.46
CA ARG A 247 13.10 12.22 42.09
C ARG A 247 11.67 11.81 42.47
N SER A 248 10.83 12.74 42.92
CA SER A 248 9.41 12.45 43.21
C SER A 248 8.59 12.15 41.96
N GLU A 249 8.94 12.75 40.82
CA GLU A 249 8.22 12.53 39.56
C GLU A 249 8.54 11.16 38.94
N ALA A 250 9.81 10.73 39.02
CA ALA A 250 10.23 9.38 38.60
C ALA A 250 9.59 8.27 39.46
N ASP A 251 9.48 8.48 40.78
CA ASP A 251 8.83 7.52 41.68
C ASP A 251 7.29 7.48 41.50
N SER A 252 6.66 8.60 41.11
CA SER A 252 5.23 8.65 40.79
C SER A 252 4.87 7.88 39.50
N ILE A 253 5.74 7.92 38.49
CA ILE A 253 5.57 7.18 37.23
C ILE A 253 5.73 5.67 37.45
N LEU A 254 6.68 5.25 38.29
CA LEU A 254 6.88 3.83 38.65
C LEU A 254 5.74 3.28 39.52
N SER A 255 5.14 4.09 40.39
CA SER A 255 4.01 3.67 41.23
C SER A 255 2.71 3.49 40.43
N LYS A 256 2.43 4.34 39.43
CA LYS A 256 1.25 4.21 38.55
C LYS A 256 1.32 3.00 37.62
N ALA A 257 2.51 2.56 37.22
CA ALA A 257 2.68 1.37 36.40
C ALA A 257 2.34 0.05 37.16
N ALA A 258 2.37 0.07 38.50
CA ALA A 258 2.14 -1.13 39.32
C ALA A 258 0.65 -1.35 39.72
N SER A 259 -0.22 -0.35 39.57
CA SER A 259 -1.64 -0.44 40.03
C SER A 259 -2.65 -0.79 38.93
N GLY A 260 -2.22 -0.88 37.66
CA GLY A 260 -3.11 -1.12 36.51
C GLY A 260 -3.79 -2.49 36.35
N PRO A 261 -3.41 -3.60 37.03
CA PRO A 261 -4.01 -4.90 36.71
C PRO A 261 -5.24 -5.28 37.55
N SER A 262 -5.68 -4.51 38.55
CA SER A 262 -6.82 -4.90 39.41
C SER A 262 -8.19 -4.28 39.06
N GLU A 263 -8.25 -3.17 38.33
CA GLU A 263 -9.52 -2.52 37.95
C GLU A 263 -10.16 -3.07 36.66
N ARG A 264 -9.40 -3.78 35.83
CA ARG A 264 -9.89 -4.31 34.54
C ARG A 264 -10.76 -5.57 34.65
N ALA A 265 -10.87 -6.15 35.84
CA ALA A 265 -11.70 -7.33 36.12
C ALA A 265 -13.14 -7.01 36.58
N ALA A 266 -13.43 -5.75 36.94
CA ALA A 266 -14.77 -5.35 37.41
C ALA A 266 -15.68 -4.81 36.29
N ALA A 267 -15.11 -4.17 35.25
CA ALA A 267 -15.88 -3.55 34.16
C ALA A 267 -16.41 -4.53 33.09
N THR A 268 -15.95 -5.79 33.09
CA THR A 268 -16.37 -6.82 32.12
C THR A 268 -17.58 -7.65 32.58
N ARG A 269 -18.18 -7.36 33.74
CA ARG A 269 -19.39 -8.05 34.23
C ARG A 269 -20.70 -7.27 34.12
N GLU A 270 -20.69 -5.96 33.85
CA GLU A 270 -21.93 -5.17 33.68
C GLU A 270 -22.39 -4.99 32.23
N ALA A 271 -21.52 -5.22 31.23
CA ALA A 271 -21.90 -5.07 29.82
C ALA A 271 -22.66 -6.28 29.22
N ALA A 272 -22.80 -7.39 29.96
CA ALA A 272 -23.38 -8.64 29.46
C ALA A 272 -24.89 -8.84 29.75
N SER A 273 -25.54 -7.90 30.47
CA SER A 273 -26.93 -8.07 30.94
C SER A 273 -27.95 -7.17 30.25
N GLY A 274 -27.58 -6.44 29.20
CA GLY A 274 -28.41 -5.35 28.65
C GLY A 274 -29.01 -5.55 27.25
N LEU A 275 -28.79 -6.67 26.56
CA LEU A 275 -29.22 -6.83 25.16
C LEU A 275 -29.99 -8.14 24.93
N SER A 276 -31.17 -8.21 25.53
CA SER A 276 -32.20 -9.18 25.16
C SER A 276 -33.57 -8.53 25.38
N GLU A 277 -33.98 -7.65 24.48
CA GLU A 277 -35.39 -7.36 24.17
C GLU A 277 -35.49 -6.34 23.02
N GLY A 278 -36.01 -6.78 21.88
CA GLY A 278 -36.25 -5.90 20.72
C GLY A 278 -36.46 -6.68 19.42
N ALA A 279 -37.69 -7.14 19.21
CA ALA A 279 -38.16 -7.85 18.01
C ALA A 279 -38.59 -6.87 16.88
N PRO A 280 -39.27 -7.30 15.80
CA PRO A 280 -38.78 -7.24 14.42
C PRO A 280 -39.46 -6.19 13.52
N ALA A 281 -38.70 -5.57 12.62
CA ALA A 281 -39.26 -4.85 11.47
C ALA A 281 -38.22 -4.80 10.33
N SER A 282 -38.29 -5.70 9.33
CA SER A 282 -37.39 -5.60 8.16
C SER A 282 -37.80 -6.39 6.90
N SER A 283 -39.08 -6.58 6.59
CA SER A 283 -39.45 -7.25 5.32
C SER A 283 -39.47 -6.31 4.10
N LYS A 284 -39.61 -4.99 4.28
CA LYS A 284 -39.60 -4.02 3.18
C LYS A 284 -38.19 -3.61 2.75
N ASP A 285 -37.25 -3.48 3.67
CA ASP A 285 -35.87 -3.09 3.37
C ASP A 285 -35.10 -4.21 2.65
N ALA A 286 -35.42 -5.48 2.94
CA ALA A 286 -34.85 -6.62 2.23
C ALA A 286 -35.18 -6.62 0.72
N SER A 287 -36.35 -6.07 0.33
CA SER A 287 -36.75 -6.01 -1.09
C SER A 287 -36.08 -4.89 -1.87
N ALA A 288 -35.66 -3.81 -1.20
CA ALA A 288 -34.87 -2.73 -1.79
C ALA A 288 -33.41 -3.20 -1.99
N LEU A 289 -32.81 -3.79 -0.96
CA LEU A 289 -31.44 -4.34 -1.01
C LEU A 289 -31.26 -5.40 -2.11
N ASN A 290 -32.28 -6.22 -2.37
CA ASN A 290 -32.20 -7.27 -3.40
C ASN A 290 -32.26 -6.71 -4.85
N LYS A 291 -32.93 -5.56 -5.04
CA LYS A 291 -32.93 -4.85 -6.32
C LYS A 291 -31.60 -4.18 -6.58
N ASP A 292 -31.02 -3.57 -5.56
CA ASP A 292 -29.70 -2.93 -5.65
C ASP A 292 -28.61 -3.98 -5.94
N ALA A 293 -28.66 -5.13 -5.26
CA ALA A 293 -27.76 -6.25 -5.54
C ALA A 293 -27.88 -6.80 -6.98
N SER A 294 -29.10 -6.88 -7.52
CA SER A 294 -29.33 -7.33 -8.90
C SER A 294 -28.79 -6.34 -9.93
N ALA A 295 -28.98 -5.04 -9.69
CA ALA A 295 -28.43 -3.99 -10.55
C ALA A 295 -26.90 -3.96 -10.53
N LEU A 296 -26.28 -4.19 -9.36
CA LEU A 296 -24.82 -4.31 -9.22
C LEU A 296 -24.27 -5.54 -9.98
N SER A 297 -25.01 -6.66 -9.99
CA SER A 297 -24.62 -7.87 -10.72
C SER A 297 -24.68 -7.70 -12.25
N GLU A 298 -25.68 -6.97 -12.76
CA GLU A 298 -25.75 -6.62 -14.19
C GLU A 298 -24.64 -5.64 -14.58
N ALA A 299 -24.38 -4.62 -13.75
CA ALA A 299 -23.31 -3.64 -13.94
C ALA A 299 -21.92 -4.30 -14.00
N ALA A 300 -21.65 -5.25 -13.09
CA ALA A 300 -20.47 -6.09 -13.06
C ALA A 300 -20.27 -6.91 -14.35
N SER A 301 -21.34 -7.54 -14.83
CA SER A 301 -21.30 -8.36 -16.04
C SER A 301 -20.95 -7.56 -17.30
N ILE A 302 -21.30 -6.27 -17.35
CA ILE A 302 -20.94 -5.40 -18.50
C ILE A 302 -19.46 -4.97 -18.43
N LEU A 303 -18.89 -4.78 -17.24
CA LEU A 303 -17.46 -4.47 -17.08
C LEU A 303 -16.59 -5.63 -17.58
N SER A 304 -16.94 -6.86 -17.23
CA SER A 304 -16.22 -8.07 -17.70
C SER A 304 -16.20 -8.23 -19.22
N LYS A 305 -17.26 -7.79 -19.92
CA LYS A 305 -17.35 -7.88 -21.40
C LYS A 305 -16.64 -6.76 -22.15
N GLY A 306 -16.34 -5.64 -21.49
CA GLY A 306 -15.66 -4.48 -22.10
C GLY A 306 -14.15 -4.62 -22.24
N ASP A 307 -13.52 -5.42 -21.37
CA ASP A 307 -12.06 -5.66 -21.34
C ASP A 307 -11.64 -6.98 -22.01
N SER A 308 -12.46 -7.51 -22.92
CA SER A 308 -12.07 -8.66 -23.74
C SER A 308 -10.95 -8.26 -24.72
N ALA A 309 -9.71 -8.25 -24.23
CA ALA A 309 -8.49 -8.25 -25.03
C ALA A 309 -8.44 -9.54 -25.91
N PRO A 310 -7.74 -9.51 -27.06
CA PRO A 310 -7.84 -10.59 -28.04
C PRO A 310 -7.30 -11.90 -27.47
N SER A 311 -8.07 -12.96 -27.65
CA SER A 311 -7.68 -14.33 -27.37
C SER A 311 -6.61 -14.77 -28.38
N GLU A 312 -5.34 -14.53 -28.08
CA GLU A 312 -4.23 -15.14 -28.82
C GLU A 312 -3.23 -15.77 -27.86
N THR A 313 -3.19 -17.11 -27.93
CA THR A 313 -2.28 -18.02 -27.22
C THR A 313 -2.35 -17.90 -25.70
N ALA A 314 -3.14 -18.79 -25.07
CA ALA A 314 -3.06 -19.01 -23.64
C ALA A 314 -1.62 -19.42 -23.29
N SER A 315 -0.83 -18.45 -22.84
CA SER A 315 0.37 -18.71 -22.07
C SER A 315 -0.13 -19.47 -20.84
N SER A 316 0.04 -20.79 -20.84
CA SER A 316 -0.20 -21.55 -19.63
C SER A 316 0.78 -20.99 -18.61
N GLY A 317 0.25 -20.44 -17.53
CA GLY A 317 1.00 -19.65 -16.58
C GLY A 317 0.09 -19.34 -15.41
N ARG A 318 0.69 -18.94 -14.30
CA ARG A 318 -0.04 -18.69 -13.06
C ARG A 318 0.37 -17.37 -12.45
N TRP A 319 -0.59 -16.73 -11.81
CA TRP A 319 -0.33 -15.58 -10.96
C TRP A 319 0.19 -16.05 -9.60
N LEU A 320 1.23 -15.39 -9.13
CA LEU A 320 1.80 -15.55 -7.79
C LEU A 320 1.86 -14.19 -7.11
N LEU A 321 1.82 -14.18 -5.78
CA LEU A 321 2.14 -12.98 -5.02
C LEU A 321 3.60 -12.59 -5.27
N GLU A 322 3.86 -11.30 -5.44
CA GLU A 322 5.23 -10.80 -5.53
C GLU A 322 5.92 -11.05 -4.17
N PRO A 323 7.11 -11.68 -4.13
CA PRO A 323 7.72 -12.15 -2.87
C PRO A 323 7.98 -11.07 -1.81
N ASN A 324 8.16 -9.82 -2.23
CA ASN A 324 8.39 -8.68 -1.35
C ASN A 324 7.11 -7.93 -1.00
N SER A 325 5.98 -8.24 -1.65
CA SER A 325 4.69 -7.61 -1.38
C SER A 325 4.20 -7.94 0.02
N GLN A 326 4.14 -6.90 0.83
CA GLN A 326 3.55 -6.92 2.16
C GLN A 326 2.04 -7.18 2.10
N ARG A 327 1.49 -7.76 3.16
CA ARG A 327 0.08 -8.17 3.27
C ARG A 327 -0.35 -8.52 4.69
N VAL A 328 -1.65 -8.36 4.97
CA VAL A 328 -2.32 -8.66 6.25
C VAL A 328 -3.67 -9.32 5.96
N PRO A 329 -4.03 -10.45 6.58
CA PRO A 329 -5.26 -11.16 6.23
C PRO A 329 -6.49 -10.32 6.56
N SER A 330 -7.56 -10.46 5.76
CA SER A 330 -8.80 -9.68 5.89
C SER A 330 -9.49 -9.77 7.25
N ALA A 331 -9.15 -10.76 8.08
CA ALA A 331 -9.68 -10.92 9.44
C ALA A 331 -8.96 -10.06 10.51
N SER A 332 -8.02 -9.20 10.12
CA SER A 332 -7.29 -8.32 11.03
C SER A 332 -8.10 -7.10 11.47
N ALA A 333 -7.93 -6.69 12.73
CA ALA A 333 -8.53 -5.48 13.31
C ALA A 333 -8.10 -4.17 12.61
N CYS A 334 -6.95 -4.14 11.93
CA CYS A 334 -6.45 -2.95 11.23
C CYS A 334 -6.92 -2.84 9.77
N GLY A 335 -7.85 -3.69 9.32
CA GLY A 335 -8.20 -3.79 7.91
C GLY A 335 -7.13 -4.57 7.15
N GLY A 336 -7.51 -5.71 6.57
CA GLY A 336 -6.56 -6.50 5.80
C GLY A 336 -6.26 -5.91 4.43
N THR A 337 -5.27 -6.49 3.76
CA THR A 337 -5.01 -6.23 2.34
C THR A 337 -6.29 -6.43 1.56
N THR A 338 -6.68 -5.40 0.80
CA THR A 338 -7.96 -5.38 0.11
C THR A 338 -7.91 -6.24 -1.14
N LEU A 339 -6.83 -6.11 -1.92
CA LEU A 339 -6.64 -6.84 -3.17
C LEU A 339 -5.17 -6.88 -3.58
N PHE A 340 -4.88 -7.73 -4.56
CA PHE A 340 -3.64 -7.72 -5.33
C PHE A 340 -3.90 -7.26 -6.76
N ALA A 341 -2.89 -6.64 -7.37
CA ALA A 341 -2.90 -6.27 -8.77
C ALA A 341 -1.54 -6.59 -9.43
N PRO A 342 -1.47 -6.70 -10.77
CA PRO A 342 -0.22 -6.88 -11.49
C PRO A 342 0.83 -5.85 -11.10
N ALA A 343 2.07 -6.30 -10.94
CA ALA A 343 3.20 -5.40 -10.78
C ALA A 343 3.37 -4.56 -12.06
N HIS A 344 3.44 -3.24 -11.88
CA HIS A 344 3.66 -2.27 -12.94
C HIS A 344 4.80 -1.30 -12.56
N PRO A 345 5.39 -0.55 -13.50
CA PRO A 345 6.25 0.58 -13.15
C PRO A 345 5.51 1.60 -12.26
N PRO A 346 6.20 2.33 -11.36
CA PRO A 346 7.67 2.33 -11.15
C PRO A 346 8.20 1.22 -10.23
N GLY A 347 7.35 0.41 -9.61
CA GLY A 347 7.78 -0.61 -8.66
C GLY A 347 6.63 -1.52 -8.28
N HIS A 348 6.95 -2.66 -7.64
CA HIS A 348 6.02 -3.75 -7.38
C HIS A 348 4.66 -3.27 -6.84
N THR A 349 4.58 -2.87 -5.57
CA THR A 349 3.31 -2.43 -4.97
C THR A 349 2.89 -1.01 -5.39
N SER A 350 3.83 -0.11 -5.69
CA SER A 350 3.52 1.25 -6.15
C SER A 350 2.77 1.26 -7.48
N GLY A 351 3.21 0.47 -8.45
CA GLY A 351 2.53 0.31 -9.74
C GLY A 351 1.23 -0.48 -9.60
N ALA A 352 1.17 -1.51 -8.76
CA ALA A 352 -0.06 -2.24 -8.47
C ALA A 352 -1.14 -1.32 -7.86
N ALA A 353 -0.76 -0.48 -6.89
CA ALA A 353 -1.66 0.52 -6.31
C ALA A 353 -2.13 1.55 -7.33
N ALA A 354 -1.22 2.04 -8.19
CA ALA A 354 -1.56 2.95 -9.28
C ALA A 354 -2.56 2.33 -10.26
N PHE A 355 -2.35 1.07 -10.64
CA PHE A 355 -3.26 0.32 -11.50
C PHE A 355 -4.65 0.19 -10.87
N ALA A 356 -4.71 -0.25 -9.60
CA ALA A 356 -5.97 -0.36 -8.87
C ALA A 356 -6.70 0.99 -8.74
N ALA A 357 -5.97 2.08 -8.46
CA ALA A 357 -6.53 3.44 -8.43
C ALA A 357 -7.11 3.85 -9.79
N GLY A 358 -6.44 3.51 -10.89
CA GLY A 358 -6.95 3.77 -12.24
C GLY A 358 -8.24 2.99 -12.55
N ARG A 359 -8.31 1.72 -12.15
CA ARG A 359 -9.52 0.90 -12.30
C ARG A 359 -10.67 1.42 -11.43
N LEU A 360 -10.39 1.83 -10.19
CA LEU A 360 -11.37 2.49 -9.33
C LEU A 360 -11.86 3.81 -9.94
N ALA A 361 -10.96 4.65 -10.47
CA ALA A 361 -11.33 5.89 -11.15
C ALA A 361 -12.30 5.63 -12.32
N ALA A 362 -12.08 4.56 -13.10
CA ALA A 362 -12.99 4.16 -14.17
C ALA A 362 -14.37 3.72 -13.63
N VAL A 363 -14.41 2.98 -12.52
CA VAL A 363 -15.67 2.61 -11.84
C VAL A 363 -16.40 3.86 -11.35
N CYS A 364 -15.71 4.77 -10.66
CA CYS A 364 -16.26 6.03 -10.14
C CYS A 364 -16.83 6.92 -11.25
N SER A 365 -16.11 7.02 -12.37
CA SER A 365 -16.56 7.78 -13.55
C SER A 365 -17.83 7.20 -14.16
N ARG A 366 -17.95 5.86 -14.18
CA ARG A 366 -19.09 5.17 -14.79
C ARG A 366 -20.32 5.14 -13.89
N TYR A 367 -20.11 5.04 -12.58
CA TYR A 367 -21.15 4.96 -11.56
C TYR A 367 -20.96 6.09 -10.55
N PRO A 368 -21.29 7.34 -10.89
CA PRO A 368 -21.17 8.45 -9.95
C PRO A 368 -22.16 8.28 -8.78
N GLY A 369 -21.74 8.65 -7.58
CA GLY A 369 -22.59 8.69 -6.38
C GLY A 369 -22.65 7.43 -5.54
N ILE A 370 -22.06 6.31 -5.98
CA ILE A 370 -21.91 5.11 -5.15
C ILE A 370 -20.74 5.26 -4.16
N ASN A 371 -20.86 4.64 -2.99
CA ASN A 371 -19.82 4.70 -1.96
C ASN A 371 -18.62 3.77 -2.28
N VAL A 372 -17.54 3.88 -1.51
CA VAL A 372 -16.30 3.12 -1.76
C VAL A 372 -16.51 1.60 -1.67
N ASP A 373 -17.38 1.11 -0.78
CA ASP A 373 -17.66 -0.32 -0.66
C ASP A 373 -18.37 -0.86 -1.89
N GLU A 374 -19.35 -0.12 -2.41
CA GLU A 374 -20.04 -0.45 -3.66
C GLU A 374 -19.08 -0.42 -4.87
N GLN A 375 -18.16 0.56 -4.91
CA GLN A 375 -17.11 0.62 -5.94
C GLN A 375 -16.23 -0.63 -5.89
N LEU A 376 -15.81 -1.07 -4.69
CA LEU A 376 -15.00 -2.26 -4.51
C LEU A 376 -15.76 -3.54 -4.89
N VAL A 377 -17.04 -3.64 -4.55
CA VAL A 377 -17.88 -4.77 -4.98
C VAL A 377 -17.93 -4.86 -6.51
N LEU A 378 -18.17 -3.74 -7.19
CA LEU A 378 -18.18 -3.69 -8.65
C LEU A 378 -16.81 -4.04 -9.24
N LEU A 379 -15.74 -3.47 -8.69
CA LEU A 379 -14.38 -3.73 -9.12
C LEU A 379 -13.99 -5.22 -8.98
N LEU A 380 -14.39 -5.85 -7.88
CA LEU A 380 -14.00 -7.22 -7.53
C LEU A 380 -14.97 -8.29 -8.03
N SER A 381 -16.11 -7.91 -8.58
CA SER A 381 -17.14 -8.82 -9.10
C SER A 381 -16.67 -9.79 -10.19
N GLY A 382 -15.53 -9.51 -10.84
CA GLY A 382 -14.86 -10.40 -11.81
C GLY A 382 -13.39 -10.66 -11.48
N ALA A 383 -12.95 -10.34 -10.26
CA ALA A 383 -11.56 -10.53 -9.87
C ALA A 383 -11.20 -12.03 -9.88
N ALA A 384 -10.00 -12.33 -10.35
CA ALA A 384 -9.40 -13.64 -10.17
C ALA A 384 -9.04 -13.83 -8.68
N SER A 385 -8.50 -15.00 -8.34
CA SER A 385 -7.93 -15.24 -7.02
C SER A 385 -6.50 -15.72 -7.13
N VAL A 386 -5.61 -15.17 -6.32
CA VAL A 386 -4.21 -15.60 -6.23
C VAL A 386 -3.95 -16.28 -4.89
N PRO A 387 -3.39 -17.51 -4.88
CA PRO A 387 -3.04 -18.18 -3.63
C PRO A 387 -1.74 -17.60 -3.05
N ASP A 388 -1.71 -17.47 -1.73
CA ASP A 388 -0.48 -17.31 -0.98
C ASP A 388 0.19 -18.68 -0.81
N GLY A 389 1.45 -18.77 -1.24
CA GLY A 389 2.22 -20.00 -1.17
C GLY A 389 2.60 -20.43 0.24
N GLU A 390 2.42 -19.58 1.25
CA GLU A 390 2.89 -19.84 2.61
C GLU A 390 1.84 -20.49 3.51
N ASP A 391 0.60 -20.04 3.43
CA ASP A 391 -0.50 -20.45 4.32
C ASP A 391 -1.73 -20.94 3.55
N GLY A 392 -1.73 -20.83 2.22
CA GLY A 392 -2.84 -21.21 1.35
C GLY A 392 -4.00 -20.21 1.32
N ALA A 393 -3.87 -19.03 1.95
CA ALA A 393 -4.86 -17.97 1.83
C ALA A 393 -5.04 -17.58 0.36
N ARG A 394 -6.25 -17.15 0.00
CA ARG A 394 -6.55 -16.68 -1.36
C ARG A 394 -6.97 -15.23 -1.32
N TRP A 395 -6.42 -14.47 -2.24
CA TRP A 395 -6.65 -13.04 -2.31
C TRP A 395 -7.33 -12.64 -3.61
N PRO A 396 -8.21 -11.64 -3.59
CA PRO A 396 -8.72 -11.05 -4.82
C PRO A 396 -7.56 -10.52 -5.67
N LEU A 397 -7.54 -10.89 -6.95
CA LEU A 397 -6.57 -10.43 -7.94
C LEU A 397 -7.31 -9.63 -9.02
N LEU A 398 -7.05 -8.34 -9.06
CA LEU A 398 -7.56 -7.42 -10.06
C LEU A 398 -6.67 -7.47 -11.31
N LEU A 399 -7.24 -7.83 -12.47
CA LEU A 399 -6.54 -7.94 -13.75
C LEU A 399 -6.95 -6.87 -14.75
#